data_AF-A0A8T0II91-F1
#
_entry.id   AF-A0A8T0II91-F1
#
_cell.length_a   1.000
_cell.length_b   1.000
_cell.length_c   1.000
_cell.angle_alpha   90.00
_cell.angle_beta   90.00
_cell.angle_gamma   90.00
#
_symmetry.space_group_name_H-M   'P 1'
#
loop_
_entity.id
_entity.type
_entity.pdbx_description
1 polymer ?
#
loop_
_entity_poly.entity_id
_entity_poly.type
_entity_poly.pdbx_seq_one_letter_code
_entity_poly.pdbx_strand_id
1 'polypeptide(L)'
;MRWFCGYLQNYQLLNCDDHANFLRKHKRDPAQYRPDITHQALLAILDSPMNKAGKLKGLYVHTEKNVLIQINPHIRIPRTFKRFCGLMVQLLQKLVIRATNGPDKLMKVVKQPVTRHLPLGARRIGMSYSAPKVVQLREYITASKETTPLVFVVGAMSHGKIEVDYIDDLVAVSQYPLSAMWAIARICNSLESQWNIV
;
A
#
# COMPACT_ATOMS: atom_id res chain seq x y z
N MET A 1 18.42 40.12 -4.76
CA MET A 1 17.35 39.88 -5.75
C MET A 1 16.49 38.75 -5.22
N ARG A 2 15.35 39.01 -4.53
CA ARG A 2 13.96 39.02 -5.07
C ARG A 2 13.78 37.91 -6.12
N TRP A 3 12.97 36.87 -5.95
CA TRP A 3 11.51 36.78 -5.76
C TRP A 3 11.19 35.37 -5.18
N PHE A 4 10.21 35.11 -4.32
CA PHE A 4 8.76 35.30 -4.49
C PHE A 4 8.01 35.36 -3.14
N CYS A 5 7.10 36.32 -3.04
CA CYS A 5 5.88 36.27 -2.23
C CYS A 5 4.76 35.73 -3.14
N GLY A 6 3.89 34.85 -2.63
CA GLY A 6 2.69 34.42 -3.34
C GLY A 6 1.99 33.25 -2.64
N TYR A 7 0.83 33.54 -2.04
CA TYR A 7 -0.28 32.65 -1.67
C TYR A 7 0.02 31.13 -1.56
N LEU A 8 -0.22 30.56 -0.37
CA LEU A 8 -0.40 29.12 -0.13
C LEU A 8 -1.08 28.44 -1.33
N GLN A 9 -0.31 27.78 -2.21
CA GLN A 9 -0.92 26.94 -3.22
C GLN A 9 -1.58 25.78 -2.50
N ASN A 10 -2.90 25.71 -2.57
CA ASN A 10 -3.69 24.60 -2.05
C ASN A 10 -3.46 23.37 -2.94
N TYR A 11 -2.32 22.71 -2.77
CA TYR A 11 -2.06 21.43 -3.41
C TYR A 11 -3.07 20.41 -2.93
N GLN A 12 -3.68 19.68 -3.87
CA GLN A 12 -4.67 18.64 -3.60
C GLN A 12 -4.21 17.32 -4.21
N LEU A 13 -4.58 16.23 -3.54
CA LEU A 13 -4.37 14.89 -4.08
C LEU A 13 -5.45 14.63 -5.13
N LEU A 14 -5.03 14.33 -6.36
CA LEU A 14 -5.96 14.03 -7.46
C LEU A 14 -6.81 12.80 -7.12
N ASN A 15 -8.11 12.93 -7.30
CA ASN A 15 -9.09 11.85 -7.12
C ASN A 15 -10.21 11.94 -8.17
N CYS A 16 -10.91 10.84 -8.40
CA CYS A 16 -11.94 10.75 -9.43
C CYS A 16 -13.18 11.63 -9.19
N ASP A 17 -13.54 11.90 -7.93
CA ASP A 17 -14.80 12.56 -7.59
C ASP A 17 -14.67 14.08 -7.66
N ASP A 18 -13.68 14.64 -6.96
CA ASP A 18 -13.47 16.10 -6.87
C ASP A 18 -12.83 16.67 -8.16
N HIS A 19 -12.06 15.86 -8.89
CA HIS A 19 -11.19 16.34 -9.98
C HIS A 19 -11.52 15.74 -11.36
N ALA A 20 -12.67 15.09 -11.55
CA ALA A 20 -13.06 14.47 -12.83
C ALA A 20 -12.91 15.42 -14.03
N ASN A 21 -13.47 16.63 -13.93
CA ASN A 21 -13.45 17.63 -15.01
C ASN A 21 -12.03 18.09 -15.32
N PHE A 22 -11.22 18.32 -14.29
CA PHE A 22 -9.82 18.70 -14.44
C PHE A 22 -9.02 17.60 -15.15
N LEU A 23 -9.24 16.33 -14.76
CA LEU A 23 -8.56 15.18 -15.36
C LEU A 23 -8.94 15.01 -16.83
N ARG A 24 -10.24 15.08 -17.16
CA ARG A 24 -10.73 15.00 -18.55
C ARG A 24 -10.16 16.11 -19.42
N LYS A 25 -10.10 17.35 -18.91
CA LYS A 25 -9.48 18.50 -19.62
C LYS A 25 -8.01 18.25 -19.96
N HIS A 26 -7.30 17.50 -19.13
CA HIS A 26 -5.90 17.13 -19.34
C HIS A 26 -5.72 15.75 -19.99
N LYS A 27 -6.76 15.22 -20.66
CA LYS A 27 -6.74 13.92 -21.35
C LYS A 27 -6.33 12.75 -20.44
N ARG A 28 -6.72 12.79 -19.17
CA ARG A 28 -6.49 11.75 -18.18
C ARG A 28 -7.82 11.10 -17.82
N ASP A 29 -7.81 9.77 -17.68
CA ASP A 29 -8.98 9.01 -17.26
C ASP A 29 -9.19 9.16 -15.73
N PRO A 30 -10.33 9.73 -15.28
CA PRO A 30 -10.64 9.84 -13.84
C PRO A 30 -10.66 8.49 -13.12
N ALA A 31 -11.00 7.39 -13.80
CA ALA A 31 -11.12 6.08 -13.16
C ALA A 31 -9.79 5.55 -12.59
N GLN A 32 -8.65 6.06 -13.06
CA GLN A 32 -7.32 5.68 -12.58
C GLN A 32 -6.91 6.44 -11.29
N TYR A 33 -7.58 7.54 -10.96
CA TYR A 33 -7.23 8.40 -9.81
C TYR A 33 -8.04 8.00 -8.57
N ARG A 34 -7.72 6.83 -8.01
CA ARG A 34 -8.46 6.20 -6.90
C ARG A 34 -7.62 6.03 -5.62
N PRO A 35 -7.16 7.14 -5.00
CA PRO A 35 -6.36 7.05 -3.77
C PRO A 35 -7.15 6.53 -2.56
N ASP A 36 -8.48 6.44 -2.66
CA ASP A 36 -9.38 5.81 -1.69
C ASP A 36 -9.11 4.31 -1.53
N ILE A 37 -8.72 3.62 -2.62
CA ILE A 37 -8.37 2.19 -2.58
C ILE A 37 -7.15 1.98 -1.68
N THR A 38 -6.10 2.79 -1.89
CA THR A 38 -4.90 2.77 -1.04
C THR A 38 -5.24 3.16 0.40
N HIS A 39 -6.10 4.15 0.61
CA HIS A 39 -6.53 4.55 1.95
C HIS A 39 -7.19 3.40 2.71
N GLN A 40 -8.16 2.71 2.10
CA GLN A 40 -8.84 1.57 2.70
C GLN A 40 -7.88 0.39 2.94
N ALA A 41 -7.00 0.09 1.99
CA ALA A 41 -5.97 -0.94 2.11
C ALA A 41 -5.02 -0.68 3.31
N LEU A 42 -4.58 0.57 3.48
CA LEU A 42 -3.73 0.97 4.60
C LEU A 42 -4.46 0.86 5.95
N LEU A 43 -5.74 1.23 6.00
CA LEU A 43 -6.54 1.05 7.23
C LEU A 43 -6.66 -0.43 7.58
N ALA A 44 -6.98 -1.30 6.61
CA ALA A 44 -7.12 -2.73 6.85
C ALA A 44 -5.84 -3.39 7.37
N ILE A 45 -4.68 -3.09 6.77
CA ILE A 45 -3.43 -3.70 7.23
C ILE A 45 -2.97 -3.14 8.58
N LEU A 46 -3.06 -1.82 8.80
CA LEU A 46 -2.54 -1.20 10.02
C LEU A 46 -3.41 -1.48 11.25
N ASP A 47 -4.70 -1.75 11.07
CA ASP A 47 -5.59 -2.13 12.18
C ASP A 47 -5.59 -3.61 12.51
N SER A 48 -5.03 -4.44 11.63
CA SER A 48 -5.02 -5.90 11.80
C SER A 48 -4.37 -6.31 13.12
N PRO A 49 -4.90 -7.33 13.81
CA PRO A 49 -4.23 -7.98 14.94
C PRO A 49 -2.77 -8.32 14.63
N MET A 50 -2.49 -8.77 13.40
CA MET A 50 -1.14 -9.07 12.93
C MET A 50 -0.17 -7.87 13.04
N ASN A 51 -0.61 -6.67 12.65
CA ASN A 51 0.18 -5.46 12.79
C ASN A 51 0.38 -5.10 14.27
N LYS A 52 -0.69 -5.17 15.07
CA LYS A 52 -0.65 -4.86 16.52
C LYS A 52 0.26 -5.82 17.30
N ALA A 53 0.36 -7.07 16.86
CA ALA A 53 1.29 -8.08 17.38
C ALA A 53 2.75 -7.85 16.92
N GLY A 54 3.04 -6.79 16.16
CA GLY A 54 4.39 -6.43 15.71
C GLY A 54 4.97 -7.38 14.66
N LYS A 55 4.13 -8.14 13.96
CA LYS A 55 4.56 -9.09 12.92
C LYS A 55 4.70 -8.46 11.54
N LEU A 56 4.03 -7.33 11.29
CA LEU A 56 4.26 -6.53 10.09
C LEU A 56 5.60 -5.80 10.20
N LYS A 57 6.64 -6.29 9.52
CA LYS A 57 8.00 -5.71 9.56
C LYS A 57 8.25 -4.61 8.54
N GLY A 58 7.49 -4.60 7.44
CA GLY A 58 7.66 -3.61 6.38
C GLY A 58 6.35 -3.39 5.64
N LEU A 59 6.00 -2.12 5.43
CA LEU A 59 4.88 -1.69 4.63
C LEU A 59 5.35 -0.65 3.62
N TYR A 60 5.10 -0.92 2.35
CA TYR A 60 5.50 -0.06 1.25
C TYR A 60 4.32 0.21 0.33
N VAL A 61 4.23 1.45 -0.16
CA VAL A 61 3.30 1.85 -1.21
C VAL A 61 4.13 2.31 -2.40
N HIS A 62 3.97 1.62 -3.53
CA HIS A 62 4.56 2.01 -4.81
C HIS A 62 3.47 2.65 -5.66
N THR A 63 3.69 3.92 -6.03
CA THR A 63 2.74 4.68 -6.85
C THR A 63 3.01 4.51 -8.34
N GLU A 64 2.01 4.76 -9.17
CA GLU A 64 2.11 4.75 -10.64
C GLU A 64 3.21 5.70 -11.16
N LYS A 65 3.45 6.82 -10.48
CA LYS A 65 4.53 7.77 -10.79
C LYS A 65 5.90 7.34 -10.26
N ASN A 66 6.09 6.05 -10.02
CA ASN A 66 7.32 5.44 -9.56
C ASN A 66 7.89 6.01 -8.23
N VAL A 67 7.01 6.51 -7.36
CA VAL A 67 7.40 6.93 -6.00
C VAL A 67 7.19 5.76 -5.05
N LEU A 68 8.24 5.37 -4.34
CA LEU A 68 8.19 4.34 -3.30
C LEU A 68 8.11 5.01 -1.92
N ILE A 69 7.06 4.68 -1.18
CA ILE A 69 6.78 5.23 0.15
C ILE A 69 6.90 4.10 1.16
N GLN A 70 7.82 4.25 2.12
CA GLN A 70 7.88 3.40 3.30
C GLN A 70 6.96 3.96 4.38
N ILE A 71 6.15 3.08 4.98
CA ILE A 71 5.20 3.41 6.03
C ILE A 71 5.61 2.67 7.30
N ASN A 72 5.71 3.40 8.40
CA ASN A 72 5.98 2.83 9.71
C ASN A 72 4.73 2.08 10.21
N PRO A 73 4.83 0.80 10.61
CA PRO A 73 3.71 0.01 11.14
C PRO A 73 2.96 0.64 12.32
N HIS A 74 3.60 1.53 13.09
CA HIS A 74 3.01 2.22 14.24
C HIS A 74 2.25 3.51 13.89
N ILE A 75 2.22 3.90 12.62
CA ILE A 75 1.51 5.12 12.22
C ILE A 75 -0.01 4.97 12.38
N ARG A 76 -0.65 6.02 12.90
CA ARG A 76 -2.12 6.13 12.88
C ARG A 76 -2.56 6.89 11.63
N ILE A 77 -3.00 6.17 10.59
CA ILE A 77 -3.54 6.77 9.38
C ILE A 77 -4.88 7.48 9.67
N PRO A 78 -5.11 8.70 9.16
CA PRO A 78 -6.38 9.39 9.32
C PRO A 78 -7.55 8.56 8.77
N ARG A 79 -8.63 8.44 9.54
CA ARG A 79 -9.83 7.67 9.13
C ARG A 79 -10.67 8.34 8.06
N THR A 80 -10.65 9.66 7.99
CA THR A 80 -11.40 10.40 6.98
C THR A 80 -10.54 10.59 5.74
N PHE A 81 -11.10 10.30 4.58
CA PHE A 81 -10.39 10.37 3.30
C PHE A 81 -9.80 11.75 3.01
N LYS A 82 -10.52 12.83 3.34
CA LYS A 82 -10.04 14.22 3.20
C LYS A 82 -8.75 14.49 4.00
N ARG A 83 -8.65 13.97 5.24
CA ARG A 83 -7.44 14.12 6.07
C ARG A 83 -6.29 13.26 5.55
N PHE A 84 -6.60 12.06 5.06
CA PHE A 84 -5.63 11.20 4.39
C PHE A 84 -5.03 11.89 3.16
N CYS A 85 -5.86 12.53 2.32
CA CYS A 85 -5.39 13.28 1.16
C CYS A 85 -4.43 14.41 1.57
N GLY A 86 -4.76 15.18 2.61
CA GLY A 86 -3.87 16.22 3.15
C GLY A 86 -2.52 15.67 3.64
N LEU A 87 -2.53 14.53 4.34
CA LEU A 87 -1.32 13.84 4.78
C LEU A 87 -0.45 13.40 3.59
N MET A 88 -1.05 12.86 2.54
CA MET A 88 -0.34 12.43 1.33
C MET A 88 0.26 13.61 0.56
N VAL A 89 -0.45 14.73 0.45
CA VAL A 89 0.09 15.97 -0.14
C VAL A 89 1.32 16.44 0.65
N GLN A 90 1.21 16.49 1.99
CA GLN A 90 2.32 16.88 2.84
C GLN A 90 3.53 15.92 2.68
N LEU A 91 3.28 14.61 2.59
CA LEU A 91 4.32 13.62 2.37
C LEU A 91 5.04 13.83 1.03
N LEU A 92 4.30 14.07 -0.05
CA LEU A 92 4.90 14.27 -1.37
C LEU A 92 5.69 15.58 -1.47
N GLN A 93 5.31 16.62 -0.73
CA GLN A 93 6.04 17.88 -0.67
C GLN A 93 7.30 17.80 0.20
N LYS A 94 7.20 17.17 1.38
CA LYS A 94 8.28 17.14 2.38
C LYS A 94 9.16 15.90 2.27
N LEU A 95 8.75 14.90 1.48
CA LEU A 95 9.36 13.56 1.33
C LEU A 95 9.41 12.72 2.62
N VAL A 96 9.03 13.30 3.77
CA VAL A 96 9.02 12.64 5.07
C VAL A 96 7.91 13.23 5.95
N ILE A 97 7.26 12.36 6.71
CA ILE A 97 6.35 12.73 7.81
C ILE A 97 6.98 12.23 9.10
N ARG A 98 7.05 13.12 10.10
CA ARG A 98 7.58 12.82 11.43
C ARG A 98 6.46 12.83 12.46
N ALA A 99 6.65 12.09 13.54
CA ALA A 99 5.77 12.20 14.70
C ALA A 99 5.80 13.62 15.26
N THR A 100 4.68 14.08 15.82
CA THR A 100 4.64 15.38 16.51
C THR A 100 5.46 15.36 17.80
N ASN A 101 5.52 14.20 18.45
CA ASN A 101 6.07 14.03 19.80
C ASN A 101 7.34 13.16 19.79
N GLY A 102 8.18 13.27 18.75
CA GLY A 102 9.42 12.49 18.70
C GLY A 102 10.17 12.60 17.39
N PRO A 103 11.41 12.07 17.33
CA PRO A 103 12.24 12.09 16.12
C PRO A 103 11.76 11.10 15.04
N ASP A 104 10.83 10.22 15.39
CA ASP A 104 10.41 9.08 14.57
C ASP A 104 9.83 9.52 13.22
N LYS A 105 10.28 8.82 12.18
CA LYS A 105 9.76 8.98 10.81
C LYS A 105 8.62 8.00 10.62
N LEU A 106 7.42 8.54 10.43
CA LEU A 106 6.19 7.76 10.28
C LEU A 106 5.95 7.35 8.82
N MET A 107 6.27 8.23 7.87
CA MET A 107 6.26 7.92 6.44
C MET A 107 7.47 8.57 5.77
N LYS A 108 8.04 7.89 4.78
CA LYS A 108 9.21 8.41 4.07
C LYS A 108 9.21 7.95 2.62
N VAL A 109 9.49 8.86 1.70
CA VAL A 109 9.83 8.51 0.32
C VAL A 109 11.24 7.90 0.31
N VAL A 110 11.35 6.68 -0.20
CA VAL A 110 12.61 5.91 -0.25
C VAL A 110 13.02 5.66 -1.70
N LYS A 111 14.31 5.36 -1.90
CA LYS A 111 14.86 5.11 -3.23
C LYS A 111 14.41 3.73 -3.73
N GLN A 112 14.12 3.66 -5.03
CA GLN A 112 13.88 2.40 -5.74
C GLN A 112 15.19 1.59 -5.95
N PRO A 113 15.09 0.30 -6.34
CA PRO A 113 13.89 -0.56 -6.36
C PRO A 113 13.47 -1.03 -4.96
N VAL A 114 12.19 -1.43 -4.82
CA VAL A 114 11.63 -1.93 -3.55
C VAL A 114 12.39 -3.14 -3.00
N THR A 115 12.97 -3.96 -3.88
CA THR A 115 13.75 -5.16 -3.53
C THR A 115 14.93 -4.89 -2.59
N ARG A 116 15.50 -3.68 -2.61
CA ARG A 116 16.58 -3.26 -1.69
C ARG A 116 16.14 -3.16 -0.23
N HIS A 117 14.84 -3.05 0.01
CA HIS A 117 14.26 -2.88 1.34
C HIS A 117 13.50 -4.12 1.82
N LEU A 118 13.49 -5.19 1.02
CA LEU A 118 12.88 -6.47 1.38
C LEU A 118 13.88 -7.34 2.15
N PRO A 119 13.40 -8.22 3.05
CA PRO A 119 14.28 -9.13 3.77
C PRO A 119 14.96 -10.13 2.82
N LEU A 120 16.19 -10.54 3.16
CA LEU A 120 16.94 -11.54 2.40
C LEU A 120 16.24 -12.90 2.47
N GLY A 121 16.23 -13.62 1.35
CA GLY A 121 15.58 -14.93 1.25
C GLY A 121 14.05 -14.89 1.35
N ALA A 122 13.43 -13.70 1.23
CA ALA A 122 11.98 -13.57 1.30
C ALA A 122 11.30 -14.20 0.08
N ARG A 123 10.21 -14.93 0.32
CA ARG A 123 9.30 -15.39 -0.73
C ARG A 123 8.36 -14.26 -1.12
N ARG A 124 8.39 -13.84 -2.38
CA ARG A 124 7.66 -12.68 -2.91
C ARG A 124 6.45 -13.17 -3.69
N ILE A 125 5.26 -12.91 -3.16
CA ILE A 125 3.99 -13.47 -3.63
C ILE A 125 3.12 -12.35 -4.17
N GLY A 126 2.80 -12.40 -5.46
CA GLY A 126 1.82 -11.54 -6.09
C GLY A 126 0.41 -12.05 -5.89
N MET A 127 -0.52 -11.13 -5.59
CA MET A 127 -1.93 -11.44 -5.53
C MET A 127 -2.67 -10.87 -6.73
N SER A 128 -3.13 -11.73 -7.62
CA SER A 128 -3.93 -11.32 -8.78
C SER A 128 -5.13 -12.24 -8.96
N TYR A 129 -6.27 -11.64 -9.30
CA TYR A 129 -7.44 -12.41 -9.75
C TYR A 129 -7.15 -13.17 -11.05
N SER A 130 -6.33 -12.59 -11.94
CA SER A 130 -5.96 -13.21 -13.22
C SER A 130 -4.80 -14.21 -13.09
N ALA A 131 -4.44 -14.60 -11.87
CA ALA A 131 -3.42 -15.60 -11.66
C ALA A 131 -3.88 -16.97 -12.18
N PRO A 132 -2.98 -17.79 -12.74
CA PRO A 132 -3.34 -19.09 -13.30
C PRO A 132 -3.80 -20.09 -12.22
N LYS A 133 -3.42 -19.87 -10.96
CA LYS A 133 -3.67 -20.77 -9.83
C LYS A 133 -4.49 -20.09 -8.75
N VAL A 134 -5.65 -20.66 -8.45
CA VAL A 134 -6.43 -20.32 -7.25
C VAL A 134 -5.97 -21.21 -6.10
N VAL A 135 -5.63 -20.62 -4.95
CA VAL A 135 -5.11 -21.33 -3.78
C VAL A 135 -5.91 -21.02 -2.53
N GLN A 136 -6.00 -22.01 -1.63
CA GLN A 136 -6.36 -21.75 -0.25
C GLN A 136 -5.15 -21.12 0.45
N LEU A 137 -5.28 -19.84 0.83
CA LEU A 137 -4.13 -19.06 1.28
C LEU A 137 -3.47 -19.64 2.54
N ARG A 138 -4.27 -20.22 3.46
CA ARG A 138 -3.77 -20.88 4.67
C ARG A 138 -2.82 -22.04 4.33
N GLU A 139 -3.26 -22.98 3.51
CA GLU A 139 -2.46 -24.13 3.08
C GLU A 139 -1.22 -23.71 2.30
N TYR A 140 -1.37 -22.72 1.41
CA TYR A 140 -0.29 -22.18 0.61
C TYR A 140 0.83 -21.56 1.46
N ILE A 141 0.46 -20.86 2.55
CA ILE A 141 1.42 -20.29 3.49
C ILE A 141 2.03 -21.39 4.37
N THR A 142 1.24 -22.34 4.88
CA THR A 142 1.73 -23.46 5.71
C THR A 142 2.73 -24.35 4.96
N ALA A 143 2.61 -24.48 3.65
CA ALA A 143 3.59 -25.17 2.81
C ALA A 143 4.97 -24.49 2.77
N SER A 144 5.08 -23.23 3.24
CA SER A 144 6.35 -22.51 3.33
C SER A 144 7.07 -22.87 4.64
N LYS A 145 8.42 -22.91 4.62
CA LYS A 145 9.20 -23.10 5.85
C LYS A 145 8.91 -21.95 6.83
N GLU A 146 8.66 -22.26 8.10
CA GLU A 146 8.27 -21.28 9.13
C GLU A 146 9.24 -20.09 9.26
N THR A 147 10.51 -20.29 8.92
CA THR A 147 11.57 -19.27 9.01
C THR A 147 11.67 -18.34 7.80
N THR A 148 10.91 -18.59 6.72
CA THR A 148 11.03 -17.81 5.49
C THR A 148 10.20 -16.52 5.58
N PRO A 149 10.80 -15.33 5.43
CA PRO A 149 10.05 -14.09 5.37
C PRO A 149 9.09 -14.08 4.17
N LEU A 150 7.87 -13.60 4.37
CA LEU A 150 6.87 -13.49 3.32
C LEU A 150 6.67 -12.04 2.93
N VAL A 151 6.69 -11.77 1.62
CA VAL A 151 6.39 -10.46 1.04
C VAL A 151 5.20 -10.63 0.12
N PHE A 152 4.09 -9.95 0.44
CA PHE A 152 2.90 -9.95 -0.41
C PHE A 152 2.84 -8.66 -1.24
N VAL A 153 2.57 -8.80 -2.54
CA VAL A 153 2.36 -7.69 -3.47
C VAL A 153 0.88 -7.67 -3.85
N VAL A 154 0.19 -6.58 -3.48
CA VAL A 154 -1.24 -6.39 -3.71
C VAL A 154 -1.44 -5.14 -4.56
N GLY A 155 -2.23 -5.27 -5.64
CA GLY A 155 -2.56 -4.15 -6.51
C GLY A 155 -3.57 -3.21 -5.87
N ALA A 156 -3.15 -1.99 -5.50
CA ALA A 156 -4.02 -0.93 -5.01
C ALA A 156 -4.50 -0.03 -6.17
N MET A 157 -5.13 -0.64 -7.18
CA MET A 157 -5.58 0.01 -8.42
C MET A 157 -7.06 -0.28 -8.66
N SER A 158 -7.74 0.59 -9.41
CA SER A 158 -9.14 0.37 -9.79
C SER A 158 -9.28 -0.73 -10.85
N HIS A 159 -8.39 -0.69 -11.83
CA HIS A 159 -8.27 -1.67 -12.91
C HIS A 159 -6.80 -1.83 -13.24
N GLY A 160 -6.41 -3.02 -13.69
CA GLY A 160 -5.04 -3.31 -14.11
C GLY A 160 -4.57 -4.66 -13.60
N LYS A 161 -3.28 -4.93 -13.83
CA LYS A 161 -2.61 -6.16 -13.41
C LYS A 161 -1.32 -5.81 -12.68
N ILE A 162 -0.91 -6.69 -11.78
CA ILE A 162 0.39 -6.57 -11.12
C ILE A 162 1.45 -7.02 -12.13
N GLU A 163 2.21 -6.06 -12.66
CA GLU A 163 3.32 -6.29 -13.59
C GLU A 163 4.61 -5.84 -12.94
N VAL A 164 5.21 -6.72 -12.14
CA VAL A 164 6.51 -6.48 -11.51
C VAL A 164 7.41 -7.70 -11.65
N ASP A 165 8.70 -7.46 -11.85
CA ASP A 165 9.73 -8.46 -12.16
C ASP A 165 10.27 -9.20 -10.92
N TYR A 166 9.95 -8.72 -9.72
CA TYR A 166 10.48 -9.25 -8.48
C TYR A 166 9.56 -10.25 -7.76
N ILE A 167 8.42 -10.62 -8.34
CA ILE A 167 7.53 -11.63 -7.76
C ILE A 167 8.02 -13.03 -8.12
N ASP A 168 8.04 -13.94 -7.15
CA ASP A 168 8.40 -15.35 -7.33
C ASP A 168 7.19 -16.20 -7.76
N ASP A 169 6.00 -15.89 -7.24
CA ASP A 169 4.77 -16.63 -7.51
C ASP A 169 3.56 -15.70 -7.57
N LEU A 170 2.64 -15.94 -8.50
CA LEU A 170 1.43 -15.14 -8.71
C LEU A 170 0.20 -16.03 -8.47
N VAL A 171 -0.56 -15.73 -7.42
CA VAL A 171 -1.69 -16.56 -6.97
C VAL A 171 -2.99 -15.76 -6.84
N ALA A 172 -4.11 -16.44 -7.08
CA ALA A 172 -5.44 -15.97 -6.76
C ALA A 172 -5.89 -16.62 -5.45
N VAL A 173 -6.51 -15.85 -4.55
CA VAL A 173 -7.00 -16.37 -3.26
C VAL A 173 -8.52 -16.52 -3.23
N SER A 174 -9.17 -16.34 -4.38
CA SER A 174 -10.62 -16.32 -4.56
C SER A 174 -10.95 -16.56 -6.02
N GLN A 175 -12.06 -17.26 -6.28
CA GLN A 175 -12.65 -17.38 -7.62
C GLN A 175 -13.39 -16.11 -8.06
N TYR A 176 -13.59 -15.17 -7.12
CA TYR A 176 -14.20 -13.87 -7.36
C TYR A 176 -13.16 -12.74 -7.25
N PRO A 177 -13.24 -11.68 -8.08
CA PRO A 177 -12.42 -10.49 -7.93
C PRO A 177 -12.61 -9.88 -6.53
N LEU A 178 -11.51 -9.56 -5.86
CA LEU A 178 -11.51 -8.94 -4.53
C LEU A 178 -10.97 -7.52 -4.61
N SER A 179 -11.47 -6.63 -3.76
CA SER A 179 -10.80 -5.35 -3.53
C SER A 179 -9.45 -5.57 -2.85
N ALA A 180 -8.53 -4.61 -3.00
CA ALA A 180 -7.22 -4.64 -2.34
C ALA A 180 -7.35 -4.81 -0.81
N MET A 181 -8.35 -4.15 -0.21
CA MET A 181 -8.67 -4.27 1.21
C MET A 181 -9.02 -5.71 1.62
N TRP A 182 -9.88 -6.38 0.86
CA TRP A 182 -10.28 -7.78 1.14
C TRP A 182 -9.15 -8.77 0.89
N ALA A 183 -8.33 -8.54 -0.15
CA ALA A 183 -7.12 -9.30 -0.38
C ALA A 183 -6.16 -9.25 0.82
N ILE A 184 -5.89 -8.03 1.32
CA ILE A 184 -5.07 -7.80 2.53
C ILE A 184 -5.72 -8.47 3.75
N ALA A 185 -7.03 -8.32 3.94
CA ALA A 185 -7.72 -8.94 5.06
C ALA A 185 -7.57 -10.46 5.06
N ARG A 186 -7.65 -11.12 3.90
CA ARG A 186 -7.41 -12.58 3.79
C ARG A 186 -5.96 -12.95 4.13
N ILE A 187 -4.98 -12.14 3.71
CA ILE A 187 -3.57 -12.34 4.10
C ILE A 187 -3.43 -12.26 5.62
N CYS A 188 -3.92 -11.19 6.23
CA CYS A 188 -3.84 -10.97 7.68
C CYS A 188 -4.48 -12.13 8.44
N ASN A 189 -5.73 -12.50 8.13
CA ASN A 189 -6.43 -13.60 8.79
C ASN A 189 -5.69 -14.94 8.67
N SER A 190 -5.11 -15.23 7.49
CA SER A 190 -4.39 -16.49 7.28
C SER A 190 -3.11 -16.55 8.12
N LEU A 191 -2.38 -15.43 8.19
CA LEU A 191 -1.14 -15.32 8.99
C LEU A 191 -1.42 -15.26 10.49
N GLU A 192 -2.51 -14.61 10.90
CA GLU A 192 -2.99 -14.57 12.28
C GLU A 192 -3.30 -15.99 12.78
N SER A 193 -4.03 -16.77 11.97
CA SER A 193 -4.31 -18.18 12.29
C SER A 193 -3.04 -19.04 12.36
N GLN A 194 -2.05 -18.80 11.50
CA GLN A 194 -0.78 -19.55 11.54
C GLN A 194 0.06 -19.18 12.77
N TRP A 195 0.03 -17.93 13.19
CA TRP A 195 0.84 -17.41 14.30
C TRP A 195 0.10 -17.41 15.64
N ASN A 196 -1.10 -18.00 15.71
CA ASN A 196 -1.95 -18.04 16.90
C ASN A 196 -2.21 -16.64 17.49
N ILE A 197 -2.49 -15.66 16.63
CA ILE A 197 -2.89 -14.30 17.02
C ILE A 197 -4.42 -14.25 17.03
N VAL A 198 -5.00 -13.83 18.15
CA VAL A 198 -6.45 -13.74 18.41
C VAL A 198 -6.84 -12.29 18.65
#